data_AF-A0A9X3NAT3-F1
#
_entry.id   AF-A0A9X3NAT3-F1
#
_cell.length_a   1.000
_cell.length_b   1.000
_cell.length_c   1.000
_cell.angle_alpha   90.00
_cell.angle_beta   90.00
_cell.angle_gamma   90.00
#
_symmetry.space_group_name_H-M   'P 1'
#
loop_
_entity.id
_entity.type
_entity.pdbx_description
1 polymer ?
#
loop_
_entity_poly.entity_id
_entity_poly.type
_entity_poly.pdbx_seq_one_letter_code
_entity_poly.pdbx_strand_id
1 'polypeptide(L)'
;MSRRDLVHILDALWTASGGRPNVGMSVSDLDIAIGRGRRDMRTPLNLQSLNEDGRAAPLPDGTWALTPAGIDWLKQDRELSDR
;
A
#
# COMPACT_ATOMS: atom_id res chain seq x y z
N MET A 1 -10.53 6.46 6.43
CA MET A 1 -9.20 5.85 6.58
C MET A 1 -8.23 6.95 6.97
N SER A 2 -7.30 6.73 7.91
CA SER A 2 -6.34 7.77 8.31
C SER A 2 -5.16 7.82 7.33
N ARG A 3 -4.49 8.99 7.21
CA ARG A 3 -3.22 9.12 6.46
C ARG A 3 -2.19 8.08 6.93
N ARG A 4 -2.19 7.74 8.22
CA ARG A 4 -1.31 6.73 8.81
C ARG A 4 -1.56 5.31 8.28
N ASP A 5 -2.83 4.94 8.09
CA ASP A 5 -3.19 3.64 7.48
C ASP A 5 -2.70 3.57 6.04
N LEU A 6 -2.85 4.68 5.31
CA LEU A 6 -2.45 4.79 3.91
C LEU A 6 -0.93 4.65 3.74
N VAL A 7 -0.13 5.31 4.59
CA VAL A 7 1.33 5.15 4.60
C VAL A 7 1.71 3.69 4.87
N HIS A 8 1.08 3.04 5.86
CA HIS A 8 1.39 1.65 6.19
C HIS A 8 1.12 0.67 5.02
N ILE A 9 0.01 0.85 4.29
CA ILE A 9 -0.30 0.00 3.13
C ILE A 9 0.73 0.20 2.01
N LEU A 10 1.06 1.45 1.71
CA LEU A 10 2.01 1.77 0.66
C LEU A 10 3.44 1.30 1.03
N ASP A 11 3.83 1.40 2.30
CA ASP A 11 5.14 0.95 2.79
C ASP A 11 5.26 -0.59 2.78
N ALA A 12 4.18 -1.31 3.08
CA ALA A 12 4.12 -2.77 2.93
C ALA A 12 4.28 -3.19 1.46
N LEU A 13 3.55 -2.53 0.54
CA LEU A 13 3.71 -2.76 -0.90
C LEU A 13 5.13 -2.42 -1.38
N TRP A 14 5.72 -1.33 -0.86
CA TRP A 14 7.08 -0.92 -1.20
C TRP A 14 8.10 -1.98 -0.78
N THR A 15 8.01 -2.44 0.47
CA THR A 15 8.91 -3.43 1.05
C THR A 15 8.82 -4.75 0.30
N ALA A 16 7.62 -5.20 -0.04
CA ALA A 16 7.40 -6.43 -0.78
C ALA A 16 7.84 -6.36 -2.24
N SER A 17 7.61 -5.22 -2.90
CA SER A 17 8.00 -5.00 -4.30
C SER A 17 9.47 -4.66 -4.49
N GLY A 18 10.20 -4.37 -3.39
CA GLY A 18 11.54 -3.77 -3.45
C GLY A 18 11.52 -2.38 -4.11
N GLY A 19 10.41 -1.65 -4.00
CA GLY A 19 10.21 -0.34 -4.62
C GLY A 19 10.01 -0.37 -6.14
N ARG A 20 9.61 -1.52 -6.71
CA ARG A 20 9.35 -1.66 -8.15
C ARG A 20 7.84 -1.52 -8.42
N PRO A 21 7.43 -0.75 -9.44
CA PRO A 21 6.02 -0.65 -9.81
C PRO A 21 5.52 -1.97 -10.40
N ASN A 22 4.21 -2.19 -10.34
CA ASN A 22 3.52 -3.33 -10.96
C ASN A 22 3.94 -4.71 -10.42
N VAL A 23 4.55 -4.78 -9.23
CA VAL A 23 4.77 -6.05 -8.53
C VAL A 23 3.53 -6.34 -7.68
N GLY A 24 2.81 -7.39 -8.07
CA GLY A 24 1.57 -7.80 -7.44
C GLY A 24 1.76 -8.40 -6.06
N MET A 25 0.90 -8.01 -5.12
CA MET A 25 0.77 -8.60 -3.79
C MET A 25 -0.67 -8.99 -3.50
N SER A 26 -0.88 -10.16 -2.88
CA SER A 26 -2.22 -10.55 -2.46
C SER A 26 -2.70 -9.69 -1.28
N VAL A 27 -4.01 -9.48 -1.17
CA VAL A 27 -4.59 -8.74 -0.03
C VAL A 27 -4.27 -9.44 1.29
N SER A 28 -4.23 -10.77 1.30
CA SER A 28 -3.87 -11.55 2.49
C SER A 28 -2.42 -11.34 2.92
N ASP A 29 -1.49 -11.23 1.97
CA ASP A 29 -0.09 -10.96 2.31
C ASP A 29 0.09 -9.51 2.78
N LEU A 30 -0.67 -8.56 2.22
CA LEU A 30 -0.70 -7.17 2.69
C LEU A 30 -1.20 -7.05 4.12
N ASP A 31 -2.28 -7.76 4.46
CA ASP A 31 -2.82 -7.79 5.83
C ASP A 31 -1.80 -8.33 6.83
N ILE A 32 -1.05 -9.38 6.46
CA ILE A 32 0.04 -9.94 7.28
C ILE A 32 1.19 -8.93 7.42
N ALA A 33 1.62 -8.31 6.31
CA ALA A 33 2.76 -7.39 6.28
C ALA A 33 2.52 -6.12 7.12
N ILE A 34 1.28 -5.61 7.16
CA ILE A 34 0.93 -4.40 7.93
C ILE A 34 0.77 -4.73 9.43
N GLY A 35 0.88 -6.00 9.83
CA GLY A 35 0.79 -6.41 11.23
C GLY A 35 -0.61 -6.20 11.82
N ARG A 36 -1.65 -6.12 10.97
CA ARG A 36 -3.04 -6.10 11.41
C ARG A 36 -3.40 -7.49 11.95
N GLY A 37 -3.01 -7.74 13.19
CA GLY A 37 -3.42 -8.94 13.91
C GLY A 37 -4.95 -9.03 13.91
N ARG A 38 -5.49 -10.27 13.92
CA ARG A 38 -6.93 -10.63 13.87
C ARG A 38 -7.93 -9.74 14.63
N ARG A 39 -7.48 -8.92 15.58
CA ARG A 39 -8.30 -7.97 16.37
C ARG A 39 -8.52 -6.61 15.70
N ASP A 40 -7.72 -6.22 14.72
CA ASP A 40 -7.83 -4.93 14.00
C ASP A 40 -8.29 -5.12 12.54
N MET A 41 -9.06 -6.18 12.29
CA MET A 41 -9.73 -6.45 10.99
C MET A 41 -10.99 -5.58 10.79
N ARG A 42 -11.27 -4.64 11.69
CA ARG A 42 -12.52 -3.85 11.68
C ARG A 42 -12.53 -2.71 10.66
N THR A 43 -11.36 -2.28 10.17
CA THR A 43 -11.26 -1.29 9.10
C THR A 43 -10.83 -2.01 7.82
N PRO A 44 -11.74 -2.20 6.84
CA PRO A 44 -11.38 -2.79 5.55
C PRO A 44 -10.17 -2.08 4.95
N LEU A 45 -9.23 -2.83 4.37
CA LEU A 45 -8.16 -2.24 3.57
C LEU A 45 -8.84 -1.49 2.41
N ASN A 46 -8.92 -0.16 2.49
CA ASN A 46 -9.51 0.67 1.45
C ASN A 46 -8.51 0.86 0.30
N LEU A 47 -8.18 -0.25 -0.35
CA LEU A 47 -7.43 -0.31 -1.60
C LEU A 47 -8.15 0.44 -2.71
N GLN A 48 -9.47 0.58 -2.60
CA GLN A 48 -10.27 1.33 -3.54
C GLN A 48 -9.96 2.83 -3.51
N SER A 49 -9.81 3.45 -2.34
CA SER A 49 -9.36 4.85 -2.29
C SER A 49 -7.92 5.04 -2.78
N LEU A 50 -7.04 4.05 -2.60
CA LEU A 50 -5.71 4.08 -3.20
C LEU A 50 -5.74 4.00 -4.73
N ASN A 51 -6.73 3.29 -5.28
CA ASN A 51 -6.99 3.23 -6.71
C ASN A 51 -7.56 4.53 -7.25
N GLU A 52 -8.52 5.12 -6.54
CA GLU A 52 -9.09 6.44 -6.86
C GLU A 52 -8.02 7.53 -6.86
N ASP A 53 -7.08 7.48 -5.91
CA ASP A 53 -5.92 8.38 -5.83
C ASP A 53 -4.80 8.04 -6.85
N GLY A 54 -4.95 6.95 -7.61
CA GLY A 54 -3.97 6.51 -8.61
C GLY A 54 -2.64 6.00 -8.04
N ARG A 55 -2.60 5.61 -6.75
CA ARG A 55 -1.37 5.21 -6.02
C ARG A 55 -1.15 3.70 -6.00
N ALA A 56 -2.21 2.92 -6.04
CA ALA A 56 -2.17 1.47 -6.20
C ALA A 56 -3.23 1.02 -7.19
N ALA A 57 -3.00 -0.07 -7.90
CA ALA A 57 -3.95 -0.59 -8.87
C ALA A 57 -4.12 -2.11 -8.72
N PRO A 58 -5.33 -2.65 -8.98
CA PRO A 58 -5.52 -4.09 -9.11
C PRO A 58 -4.86 -4.58 -10.40
N LEU A 59 -4.21 -5.74 -10.32
CA LEU A 59 -3.66 -6.46 -11.46
C LEU A 59 -4.64 -7.53 -11.97
N PRO A 60 -4.48 -8.02 -13.22
CA PRO A 60 -5.38 -9.02 -13.81
C PRO A 60 -5.44 -10.35 -13.04
N ASP A 61 -4.44 -10.65 -12.22
CA ASP A 61 -4.34 -11.86 -11.39
C ASP A 61 -5.03 -11.71 -10.02
N GLY A 62 -5.69 -10.58 -9.76
CA GLY A 62 -6.38 -10.29 -8.51
C GLY A 62 -5.47 -9.77 -7.39
N THR A 63 -4.19 -9.54 -7.67
CA THR A 63 -3.25 -8.90 -6.75
C THR A 63 -3.31 -7.38 -6.86
N TRP A 64 -2.66 -6.69 -5.94
CA TRP A 64 -2.53 -5.23 -5.92
C TRP A 64 -1.07 -4.82 -6.04
N ALA A 65 -0.81 -3.77 -6.82
CA ALA A 65 0.53 -3.26 -7.02
C ALA A 65 0.60 -1.75 -6.86
N LEU A 66 1.79 -1.25 -6.48
CA LEU A 66 2.09 0.18 -6.54
C LEU A 66 2.11 0.67 -7.98
N THR A 67 1.52 1.84 -8.20
CA THR A 67 1.72 2.61 -9.43
C THR A 67 3.01 3.43 -9.31
N PRO A 68 3.53 3.97 -10.43
CA PRO A 68 4.62 4.95 -10.39
C PRO A 68 4.30 6.16 -9.50
N ALA A 69 3.05 6.66 -9.53
CA ALA A 69 2.63 7.79 -8.71
C ALA A 69 2.62 7.45 -7.21
N GLY A 70 2.24 6.22 -6.83
CA GLY A 70 2.33 5.76 -5.45
C GLY A 70 3.76 5.67 -4.93
N ILE A 71 4.69 5.25 -5.79
CA ILE A 71 6.13 5.23 -5.50
C ILE A 71 6.68 6.64 -5.26
N ASP A 72 6.34 7.59 -6.13
CA ASP A 72 6.83 8.96 -6.00
C ASP A 72 6.27 9.65 -4.76
N TRP A 73 5.00 9.39 -4.43
CA TRP A 73 4.39 9.87 -3.20
C TRP A 73 5.10 9.32 -1.94
N LEU A 74 5.44 8.02 -1.91
CA LEU A 74 6.16 7.40 -0.80
C LEU A 74 7.56 8.00 -0.59
N LYS A 75 8.27 8.30 -1.68
CA LYS A 75 9.58 8.96 -1.60
C LYS A 75 9.47 10.34 -0.98
N GLN A 76 8.50 11.14 -1.43
CA GLN A 76 8.23 12.47 -0.88
C GLN A 76 7.82 12.41 0.60
N ASP A 77 6.97 11.45 0.97
CA ASP A 77 6.53 11.27 2.36
C ASP A 77 7.70 10.91 3.29
N ARG A 78 8.62 10.03 2.85
CA ARG A 78 9.84 9.69 3.60
C ARG A 78 10.80 10.88 3.73
N GLU A 79 11.01 11.63 2.66
CA GLU A 79 11.83 12.85 2.68
C GLU A 79 11.27 13.92 3.64
N LEU A 80 9.95 13.97 3.80
CA LEU A 80 9.26 14.88 4.73
C LEU A 80 9.25 14.36 6.18
N SER A 81 9.31 13.05 6.39
CA SER A 81 9.34 12.44 7.73
C SER A 81 10.74 12.38 8.37
N ASP A 82 11.80 12.39 7.56
CA ASP A 82 13.20 12.44 8.04
C ASP A 82 13.68 13.87 8.40
N ARG A 83 12.78 14.87 8.40
CA ARG A 83 13.07 16.29 8.62
C ARG A 83 12.49 16.81 9.94
#